data_AF-A0A6H9GPW5-F1
#
_entry.id   AF-A0A6H9GPW5-F1
#
_cell.length_a   1.000
_cell.length_b   1.000
_cell.length_c   1.000
_cell.angle_alpha   90.00
_cell.angle_beta   90.00
_cell.angle_gamma   90.00
#
_symmetry.space_group_name_H-M   'P 1'
#
loop_
_entity.id
_entity.type
_entity.pdbx_description
1 polymer ?
#
loop_
_entity_poly.entity_id
_entity_poly.type
_entity_poly.pdbx_seq_one_letter_code
_entity_poly.pdbx_strand_id
1 'polypeptide(L)'
;MSAVLQLDQSSTGTKDSFLSETISDYGVEAILTELIELVSVEYLDQVHCAVILAYLIPAKNYIAMVNNRENSRLEINYPSFFSVEVNNG
;
A
#
# COMPACT_ATOMS: atom_id res chain seq x y z
N MET A 1 21.27 40.03 8.30
CA MET A 1 20.76 39.04 9.27
C MET A 1 19.24 39.09 9.17
N SER A 2 18.45 38.06 8.88
CA SER A 2 18.67 36.68 8.45
C SER A 2 17.45 36.33 7.60
N ALA A 3 17.65 35.95 6.35
CA ALA A 3 16.62 35.37 5.49
C ALA A 3 16.56 33.85 5.68
N VAL A 4 16.34 33.43 6.92
CA VAL A 4 16.28 32.02 7.32
C VAL A 4 15.00 31.86 8.12
N LEU A 5 14.27 30.77 7.90
CA LEU A 5 12.99 30.36 8.52
C LEU A 5 11.72 30.50 7.65
N GLN A 6 11.83 30.41 6.33
CA GLN A 6 10.71 30.00 5.46
C GLN A 6 11.05 28.74 4.67
N LEU A 7 11.53 27.70 5.36
CA LEU A 7 11.70 26.38 4.76
C LEU A 7 11.53 25.36 5.90
N ASP A 8 10.35 24.74 6.02
CA ASP A 8 10.20 23.29 6.24
C ASP A 8 8.79 22.82 6.65
N GLN A 9 7.79 23.69 6.79
CA GLN A 9 6.45 23.23 7.21
C GLN A 9 5.56 22.66 6.08
N SER A 10 5.92 22.81 4.80
CA SER A 10 5.07 22.30 3.71
C SER A 10 5.43 20.88 3.26
N SER A 11 6.65 20.38 3.53
CA SER A 11 7.11 19.10 2.97
C SER A 11 6.55 17.87 3.71
N THR A 12 6.34 17.97 5.02
CA THR A 12 5.79 16.89 5.84
C THR A 12 4.28 16.71 5.63
N GLY A 13 3.51 17.80 5.67
CA GLY A 13 2.06 17.75 5.47
C GLY A 13 1.65 17.26 4.08
N THR A 14 2.40 17.59 3.03
CA THR A 14 2.12 17.09 1.67
C THR A 14 2.42 15.60 1.54
N LYS A 15 3.51 15.11 2.14
CA LYS A 15 3.87 13.68 2.13
C LYS A 15 2.86 12.84 2.89
N ASP A 16 2.44 13.29 4.06
CA ASP A 16 1.43 12.60 4.85
C ASP A 16 0.07 12.57 4.11
N SER A 17 -0.28 13.66 3.40
CA SER A 17 -1.49 13.70 2.57
C SER A 17 -1.42 12.76 1.37
N PHE A 18 -0.27 12.71 0.68
CA PHE A 18 -0.07 11.84 -0.47
C PHE A 18 -0.07 10.37 -0.07
N LEU A 19 0.57 10.04 1.05
CA LEU A 19 0.56 8.67 1.59
C LEU A 19 -0.86 8.26 1.98
N SER A 20 -1.61 9.16 2.63
CA SER A 20 -3.01 8.90 2.99
C SER A 20 -3.92 8.71 1.77
N GLU A 21 -3.74 9.54 0.73
CA GLU A 21 -4.48 9.45 -0.54
C GLU A 21 -4.14 8.14 -1.26
N THR A 22 -2.85 7.80 -1.34
CA THR A 22 -2.38 6.54 -1.92
C THR A 22 -2.93 5.33 -1.15
N ILE A 23 -3.01 5.39 0.18
CA ILE A 23 -3.63 4.33 1.02
C ILE A 23 -5.10 4.17 0.71
N SER A 24 -5.80 5.28 0.51
CA SER A 24 -7.22 5.27 0.15
C SER A 24 -7.46 4.69 -1.25
N ASP A 25 -6.62 5.05 -2.21
CA ASP A 25 -6.81 4.72 -3.62
C ASP A 25 -6.36 3.29 -3.97
N TYR A 26 -5.21 2.86 -3.45
CA TYR A 26 -4.58 1.58 -3.81
C TYR A 26 -4.76 0.49 -2.75
N GLY A 27 -5.10 0.87 -1.51
CA GLY A 27 -5.20 -0.06 -0.39
C GLY A 27 -3.84 -0.56 0.11
N VAL A 28 -3.85 -1.19 1.29
CA VAL A 28 -2.63 -1.56 2.03
C VAL A 28 -1.77 -2.60 1.29
N GLU A 29 -2.39 -3.55 0.59
CA GLU A 29 -1.66 -4.62 -0.12
C GLU A 29 -0.84 -4.10 -1.31
N ALA A 30 -1.43 -3.21 -2.10
CA ALA A 30 -0.76 -2.59 -3.24
C ALA A 30 0.40 -1.71 -2.78
N ILE A 31 0.20 -0.93 -1.71
CA ILE A 31 1.27 -0.10 -1.14
C ILE A 31 2.45 -0.92 -0.66
N LEU A 32 2.19 -2.03 0.05
CA LEU A 32 3.26 -2.93 0.47
C LEU A 32 4.00 -3.52 -0.73
N THR A 33 3.30 -3.73 -1.85
CA THR A 33 3.91 -4.17 -3.11
C THR A 33 4.84 -3.11 -3.69
N GLU A 34 4.37 -1.88 -3.83
CA GLU A 34 5.18 -0.77 -4.36
C GLU A 34 6.40 -0.46 -3.48
N LEU A 35 6.24 -0.50 -2.14
CA LEU A 35 7.36 -0.32 -1.21
C LEU A 35 8.40 -1.44 -1.34
N ILE A 36 7.96 -2.69 -1.52
CA ILE A 36 8.89 -3.81 -1.77
C ILE A 36 9.65 -3.59 -3.07
N GLU A 37 8.96 -3.19 -4.14
CA GLU A 37 9.58 -2.92 -5.45
C GLU A 37 10.59 -1.78 -5.36
N LEU A 38 10.23 -0.65 -4.72
CA LEU A 38 11.10 0.49 -4.51
C LEU A 38 12.40 0.09 -3.79
N VAL A 39 12.28 -0.60 -2.65
CA VAL A 39 13.43 -1.03 -1.85
C VAL A 39 14.28 -2.05 -2.61
N SER A 40 13.65 -2.93 -3.40
CA SER A 40 14.35 -3.95 -4.18
C SER A 40 15.09 -3.37 -5.37
N VAL A 41 14.57 -2.35 -6.05
CA VAL A 41 15.18 -1.78 -7.27
C VAL A 41 16.30 -0.81 -6.94
N GLU A 42 16.14 0.03 -5.92
CA GLU A 42 17.06 1.15 -5.68
C GLU A 42 18.27 0.79 -4.79
N TYR A 43 18.23 -0.31 -4.03
CA TYR A 43 19.16 -0.51 -2.91
C TYR A 43 19.62 -1.96 -2.65
N LEU A 44 19.65 -2.79 -3.70
CA LEU A 44 19.91 -4.24 -3.64
C LEU A 44 21.17 -4.67 -2.86
N ASP A 45 22.23 -3.85 -2.82
CA ASP A 45 23.53 -4.19 -2.19
C ASP A 45 23.64 -3.78 -0.71
N GLN A 46 22.57 -3.26 -0.12
CA GLN A 46 22.59 -2.70 1.23
C GLN A 46 21.93 -3.64 2.25
N VAL A 47 22.68 -4.02 3.29
CA VAL A 47 22.21 -4.92 4.38
C VAL A 47 20.91 -4.41 5.02
N HIS A 48 20.73 -3.09 5.13
CA HIS A 48 19.52 -2.49 5.67
C HIS A 48 18.29 -2.75 4.80
N CYS A 49 18.45 -2.89 3.48
CA CYS A 49 17.35 -3.20 2.58
C CYS A 49 16.90 -4.64 2.70
N ALA A 50 17.82 -5.58 2.94
CA ALA A 50 17.47 -6.95 3.30
C ALA A 50 16.66 -6.99 4.61
N VAL A 51 17.01 -6.17 5.60
CA VAL A 51 16.23 -6.06 6.86
C VAL A 51 14.84 -5.48 6.60
N ILE A 52 14.74 -4.41 5.82
CA ILE A 52 13.44 -3.78 5.48
C ILE A 52 12.54 -4.77 4.74
N LEU A 53 13.06 -5.46 3.72
CA LEU A 53 12.33 -6.48 2.97
C LEU A 53 11.88 -7.65 3.84
N ALA A 54 12.69 -8.06 4.82
CA ALA A 54 12.34 -9.10 5.79
C ALA A 54 11.12 -8.73 6.65
N TYR A 55 10.77 -7.44 6.78
CA TYR A 55 9.53 -7.00 7.43
C TYR A 55 8.39 -6.77 6.43
N LEU A 56 8.68 -6.15 5.28
CA LEU A 56 7.65 -5.80 4.30
C LEU A 56 7.02 -7.02 3.64
N ILE A 57 7.83 -8.03 3.28
CA ILE A 57 7.34 -9.23 2.58
C ILE A 57 6.34 -10.02 3.45
N PRO A 58 6.65 -10.35 4.73
CA PRO A 58 5.67 -11.00 5.61
C PRO A 58 4.41 -10.15 5.83
N ALA A 59 4.55 -8.84 5.97
CA ALA A 59 3.39 -7.95 6.14
C ALA A 59 2.46 -8.00 4.92
N LYS A 60 3.01 -7.93 3.70
CA LYS A 60 2.24 -8.08 2.46
C LYS A 60 1.51 -9.41 2.42
N ASN A 61 2.21 -10.50 2.70
CA ASN A 61 1.63 -11.85 2.67
C ASN A 61 0.50 -12.02 3.68
N TYR A 62 0.64 -11.43 4.87
CA TYR A 62 -0.40 -11.45 5.88
C TYR A 62 -1.66 -10.70 5.41
N ILE A 63 -1.49 -9.49 4.86
CA ILE A 63 -2.61 -8.71 4.33
C ILE A 63 -3.30 -9.45 3.17
N ALA A 64 -2.53 -10.00 2.22
CA ALA A 64 -3.08 -10.80 1.12
C ALA A 64 -3.87 -12.00 1.63
N MET A 65 -3.38 -12.71 2.65
CA MET A 65 -4.11 -13.82 3.28
C MET A 65 -5.43 -13.35 3.91
N VAL A 66 -5.43 -12.21 4.61
CA VAL A 66 -6.64 -11.64 5.23
C VAL A 66 -7.64 -11.21 4.15
N ASN A 67 -7.19 -10.49 3.13
CA ASN A 67 -8.02 -10.04 2.01
C ASN A 67 -8.65 -11.24 1.28
N ASN A 68 -7.87 -12.28 0.99
CA ASN A 68 -8.38 -13.49 0.36
C ASN A 68 -9.41 -14.20 1.24
N ARG A 69 -9.16 -14.30 2.55
CA ARG A 69 -10.11 -14.89 3.49
C ARG A 69 -11.42 -14.12 3.53
N GLU A 70 -11.38 -12.80 3.58
CA GLU A 70 -12.58 -11.95 3.59
C GLU A 70 -13.32 -12.00 2.24
N ASN A 71 -12.59 -11.99 1.13
CA ASN A 71 -13.18 -12.15 -0.21
C ASN A 71 -13.87 -13.51 -0.37
N SER A 72 -13.24 -14.61 0.06
CA SER A 72 -13.88 -15.94 0.05
C SER A 72 -15.11 -15.97 0.96
N ARG A 73 -15.09 -15.27 2.11
CA ARG A 73 -16.28 -15.17 2.97
C ARG A 73 -17.39 -14.37 2.31
N LEU A 74 -17.07 -13.28 1.62
CA LEU A 74 -18.05 -12.51 0.86
C LEU A 74 -18.64 -13.32 -0.29
N GLU A 75 -17.81 -14.08 -1.00
CA GLU A 75 -18.24 -14.96 -2.09
C GLU A 75 -19.19 -16.06 -1.59
N ILE A 76 -18.89 -16.67 -0.45
CA ILE A 76 -19.74 -17.70 0.17
C ILE A 76 -21.05 -17.12 0.70
N ASN A 77 -20.99 -15.99 1.40
CA ASN A 77 -22.17 -15.43 2.08
C ASN A 77 -23.04 -14.57 1.15
N TYR A 78 -22.45 -14.03 0.09
CA TYR A 78 -23.08 -13.08 -0.81
C TYR A 78 -22.66 -13.33 -2.27
N PRO A 79 -22.97 -14.52 -2.83
CA PRO A 79 -22.59 -14.87 -4.20
C PRO A 79 -23.17 -13.89 -5.24
N SER A 80 -24.29 -13.22 -4.91
CA SER A 80 -24.94 -12.22 -5.76
C SER A 80 -24.16 -10.93 -5.98
N PHE A 81 -23.15 -10.62 -5.15
CA PHE A 81 -22.28 -9.45 -5.38
C PHE A 81 -21.27 -9.69 -6.51
N PHE A 82 -20.91 -10.95 -6.75
CA PHE A 82 -20.00 -11.34 -7.83
C PHE A 82 -20.75 -11.71 -9.11
N SER A 83 -22.05 -12.00 -9.02
CA SER A 83 -22.91 -12.37 -10.16
C SER A 83 -23.73 -11.20 -10.70
N VAL A 84 -23.15 -10.01 -10.85
CA VAL A 84 -23.80 -8.95 -11.62
C VAL A 84 -23.58 -9.27 -13.10
N GLU A 85 -24.39 -10.17 -13.65
CA GLU A 85 -24.57 -10.23 -15.09
C GLU A 85 -25.08 -8.85 -15.51
N VAL A 86 -24.23 -8.11 -16.22
CA VAL A 86 -24.59 -6.87 -16.88
C VAL A 86 -25.55 -7.24 -17.99
N ASN A 87 -26.84 -7.37 -17.64
CA ASN A 87 -27.90 -7.44 -18.62
C ASN A 87 -28.06 -6.04 -19.20
N ASN A 88 -27.22 -5.72 -20.18
CA ASN A 88 -27.40 -4.56 -21.04
C ASN A 88 -28.66 -4.81 -21.89
N GLY A 89 -29.82 -4.53 -21.29
CA GLY A 89 -31.06 -4.29 -22.03
C GLY A 89 -30.95 -3.02 -22.86
#